data_AF-L1J687-F1
#
_entry.id   AF-L1J687-F1
#
_cell.length_a   1.000
_cell.length_b   1.000
_cell.length_c   1.000
_cell.angle_alpha   90.00
_cell.angle_beta   90.00
_cell.angle_gamma   90.00
#
_symmetry.space_group_name_H-M   'P 1'
#
loop_
_entity.id
_entity.type
_entity.pdbx_description
1 polymer ?
#
loop_
_entity_poly.entity_id
_entity_poly.type
_entity_poly.pdbx_seq_one_letter_code
_entity_poly.pdbx_strand_id
1 'polypeptide(L)' 'ALSPLLNEYYSYVGSQTYPPCYLGVQWMISKSVITLSTSAIQGFKMRQGANVRPYFMLGQR' A
#
# COMPACT_ATOMS: atom_id res chain seq x y z
N ALA A 1 1.99 -6.64 -17.47
CA ALA A 1 2.48 -7.30 -16.23
C ALA A 1 3.16 -6.26 -15.35
N LEU A 2 2.87 -6.21 -14.05
CA LEU A 2 3.55 -5.34 -13.06
C LEU A 2 5.01 -5.76 -12.77
N SER A 3 5.53 -6.70 -13.57
CA SER A 3 6.77 -7.44 -13.36
C SER A 3 8.00 -6.59 -13.01
N PRO A 4 8.29 -5.44 -13.64
CA PRO A 4 9.54 -4.73 -13.35
C PRO A 4 9.54 -4.01 -11.98
N LEU A 5 8.38 -3.78 -11.36
CA LEU A 5 8.29 -3.08 -10.07
C LEU A 5 8.47 -4.01 -8.87
N LEU A 6 8.35 -5.33 -9.04
CA LEU A 6 8.49 -6.30 -7.94
C LEU A 6 9.80 -7.08 -8.00
N ASN A 7 10.83 -6.53 -8.67
CA ASN A 7 12.17 -7.13 -8.65
C ASN A 7 12.80 -7.08 -7.25
N GLU A 8 12.54 -6.01 -6.48
CA GLU A 8 12.89 -5.91 -5.07
C GLU A 8 11.70 -5.39 -4.26
N TYR A 9 11.36 -6.11 -3.19
CA TYR A 9 10.25 -5.76 -2.33
C TYR A 9 10.50 -6.11 -0.87
N TYR A 10 9.82 -5.41 0.03
CA TYR A 10 9.57 -5.87 1.38
C TYR A 10 8.39 -6.84 1.36
N SER A 11 8.44 -7.90 2.17
CA SER A 11 7.32 -8.84 2.31
C SER A 11 6.99 -9.12 3.76
N TYR A 12 5.69 -9.19 4.07
CA TYR A 12 5.20 -9.60 5.39
C TYR A 12 3.77 -10.12 5.28
N VAL A 13 3.37 -10.96 6.24
CA VAL A 13 1.98 -11.37 6.39
C VAL A 13 1.26 -10.35 7.27
N GLY A 14 0.18 -9.77 6.74
CA GLY A 14 -0.60 -8.71 7.37
C GLY A 14 -2.10 -8.94 7.28
N SER A 15 -2.82 -7.83 7.11
CA SER A 15 -4.29 -7.81 7.02
C SER A 15 -4.75 -6.93 5.87
N GLN A 16 -6.03 -7.02 5.52
CA GLN A 16 -6.68 -6.02 4.68
C GLN A 16 -6.67 -4.64 5.38
N THR A 17 -6.47 -3.57 4.61
CA THR A 17 -6.49 -2.19 5.13
C THR A 17 -7.90 -1.59 5.21
N TYR A 18 -8.92 -2.39 4.90
CA TYR A 18 -10.34 -2.04 4.96
C TYR A 18 -11.12 -3.13 5.72
N PRO A 19 -12.28 -2.80 6.32
CA PRO A 19 -13.14 -3.79 6.97
C PRO A 19 -13.54 -4.92 6.02
N PRO A 20 -13.55 -6.19 6.47
CA PRO A 20 -13.47 -6.65 7.86
C PRO A 20 -12.04 -6.91 8.38
N CYS A 21 -11.01 -6.38 7.70
CA CYS A 21 -9.62 -6.48 8.14
C CYS A 21 -9.09 -7.93 8.20
N TYR A 22 -9.51 -8.81 7.28
CA TYR A 22 -9.08 -10.21 7.28
C TYR A 22 -7.55 -10.34 7.33
N LEU A 23 -7.07 -11.26 8.17
CA LEU A 23 -5.65 -11.57 8.36
C LEU A 23 -5.14 -12.52 7.27
N GLY A 24 -3.83 -12.78 7.26
CA GLY A 24 -3.20 -13.75 6.36
C GLY A 24 -2.90 -13.21 4.96
N VAL A 25 -3.01 -11.89 4.77
CA VAL A 25 -2.69 -11.25 3.48
C VAL A 25 -1.18 -11.18 3.32
N GLN A 26 -0.63 -11.81 2.28
CA GLN A 26 0.76 -11.64 1.88
C GLN A 26 0.94 -10.26 1.23
N TRP A 27 1.60 -9.34 1.93
CA TRP A 27 1.96 -8.03 1.38
C TRP A 27 3.32 -8.11 0.69
N MET A 28 3.41 -7.52 -0.50
CA MET A 28 4.64 -7.30 -1.25
C MET A 28 4.71 -5.83 -1.62
N ILE A 29 5.63 -5.10 -1.01
CA ILE A 29 5.78 -3.65 -1.20
C ILE A 29 7.07 -3.41 -1.97
N SER A 30 6.96 -2.93 -3.21
CA SER A 30 8.10 -2.52 -4.03
C SER A 30 9.00 -1.56 -3.27
N LYS A 31 10.32 -1.80 -3.31
CA LYS A 31 11.31 -0.84 -2.78
C LYS A 31 11.44 0.40 -3.67
N SER A 32 11.16 0.26 -4.97
CA SER A 32 11.17 1.37 -5.91
C SER A 32 9.82 2.09 -5.90
N VAL A 33 9.87 3.43 -5.86
CA VAL A 33 8.67 4.28 -5.97
C VAL A 33 8.48 4.76 -7.41
N ILE A 34 7.22 4.89 -7.84
CA ILE A 34 6.89 5.53 -9.11
C ILE A 34 6.62 7.01 -8.92
N THR A 35 7.11 7.83 -9.85
CA THR A 35 6.86 9.28 -9.85
C THR A 35 5.55 9.57 -10.60
N LEU A 36 4.70 10.42 -10.01
CA LEU A 36 3.48 10.91 -10.63
C LEU A 36 3.45 12.44 -10.56
N SER A 37 2.71 13.08 -11.48
CA SER A 37 2.53 14.52 -11.43
C SER A 37 1.69 14.95 -10.23
N THR A 38 1.97 16.13 -9.69
CA THR A 38 1.22 16.71 -8.57
C THR A 38 -0.26 16.85 -8.88
N SER A 39 -0.61 17.24 -10.12
CA SER A 39 -2.00 17.39 -10.57
C SER A 39 -2.77 16.05 -10.54
N ALA A 40 -2.12 14.94 -10.90
CA ALA A 40 -2.74 13.62 -10.82
C ALA A 40 -3.02 13.22 -9.36
N ILE A 41 -2.06 13.43 -8.46
CA ILE A 41 -2.21 13.13 -7.02
C ILE A 41 -3.33 13.98 -6.40
N GLN A 42 -3.37 15.28 -6.70
CA GLN A 42 -4.42 16.18 -6.21
C GLN A 42 -5.80 15.79 -6.76
N GLY A 43 -5.90 15.49 -8.06
CA GLY A 43 -7.14 15.03 -8.68
C GLY A 43 -7.69 13.75 -8.05
N PHE A 44 -6.80 12.81 -7.67
CA PHE A 44 -7.19 11.61 -6.94
C PHE A 44 -7.68 11.93 -5.52
N LYS A 45 -6.94 12.74 -4.76
CA LYS A 45 -7.31 13.15 -3.39
C LYS A 45 -8.66 13.86 -3.34
N MET A 46 -8.97 14.72 -4.31
CA MET A 46 -10.27 15.39 -4.38
C MET A 46 -11.44 14.42 -4.55
N ARG A 47 -11.26 13.33 -5.31
CA ARG A 47 -12.32 12.34 -5.55
C ARG A 47 -12.48 11.32 -4.43
N GLN A 48 -11.38 10.91 -3.80
CA GLN A 48 -11.37 9.81 -2.83
C GLN A 48 -11.47 10.29 -1.38
N GLY A 49 -11.07 11.54 -1.10
CA GLY A 49 -10.92 12.03 0.27
C GLY A 49 -9.76 11.37 1.02
N ALA A 50 -9.78 11.50 2.35
CA ALA A 50 -8.81 10.84 3.23
C ALA A 50 -9.26 9.39 3.51
N ASN A 51 -8.53 8.42 2.96
CA ASN A 51 -8.86 7.00 3.01
C ASN A 51 -7.70 6.10 3.47
N VAL A 52 -6.71 6.67 4.14
CA VAL A 52 -5.54 5.93 4.65
C VAL A 52 -5.83 5.45 6.07
N ARG A 53 -5.83 4.12 6.26
CA ARG A 53 -5.86 3.49 7.59
C ARG A 53 -4.59 3.86 8.39
N PRO A 54 -4.67 4.16 9.69
CA PRO A 54 -3.49 4.42 10.53
C PRO A 54 -2.46 3.27 10.51
N TYR A 55 -1.20 3.57 10.83
CA TYR A 55 -0.20 2.54 11.04
C TYR A 55 -0.44 1.80 12.36
N PHE A 56 0.05 0.56 12.43
CA PHE A 56 -0.01 -0.26 13.65
C PHE A 56 1.40 -0.72 14.01
N MET A 57 1.62 -1.01 15.28
CA MET A 57 2.87 -1.61 15.75
C MET A 57 3.11 -2.95 15.06
N LEU A 58 4.37 -3.27 14.81
CA LEU A 58 4.76 -4.49 14.09
C LEU A 58 4.35 -5.77 14.83
N GLY A 59 4.32 -5.71 16.16
CA GLY A 59 4.00 -6.87 17.01
C GLY A 59 5.15 -7.87 17.01
N GLN A 60 4.83 -9.16 16.92
CA GLN A 60 5.81 -10.26 16.90
C GLN A 60 6.30 -10.63 15.48
N ARG A 61 6.17 -9.71 14.52
CA ARG A 61 6.61 -9.92 13.13
C ARG A 61 8.01 -9.38 12.91
#